data_AF-A0A7U4E6G8-F1
#
_entry.id   AF-A0A7U4E6G8-F1
#
_cell.length_a   1.000
_cell.length_b   1.000
_cell.length_c   1.000
_cell.angle_alpha   90.00
_cell.angle_beta   90.00
_cell.angle_gamma   90.00
#
_symmetry.space_group_name_H-M   'P 1'
#
loop_
_entity.id
_entity.type
_entity.pdbx_description
1 polymer ?
#
loop_
_entity_poly.entity_id
_entity_poly.type
_entity_poly.pdbx_seq_one_letter_code
_entity_poly.pdbx_strand_id
1 'polypeptide(L)' 'MSFEEYLITKKIDIKAFRQHEAERFQEWAALYAQVHPESFTAQKKFLLNDVRRKYLLKIP' A
#
# COMPACT_ATOMS: atom_id res chain seq x y z
N MET A 1 6.46 9.78 6.38
CA MET A 1 5.15 9.11 6.53
C MET A 1 5.40 7.62 6.63
N SER A 2 4.67 6.94 7.50
CA SER A 2 4.72 5.48 7.65
C SER A 2 4.07 4.81 6.43
N PHE A 3 4.39 3.53 6.17
CA PHE A 3 3.77 2.78 5.08
C PHE A 3 2.24 2.76 5.18
N GLU A 4 1.71 2.64 6.40
CA GLU A 4 0.28 2.67 6.69
C GLU A 4 -0.36 4.02 6.34
N GLU A 5 0.25 5.12 6.78
CA GLU A 5 -0.19 6.47 6.43
C GLU A 5 -0.17 6.67 4.91
N TYR A 6 0.88 6.18 4.25
CA TYR A 6 0.98 6.22 2.80
C TYR A 6 -0.18 5.45 2.12
N LEU A 7 -0.52 4.25 2.57
CA LEU A 7 -1.64 3.48 2.02
C LEU A 7 -2.97 4.23 2.17
N ILE A 8 -3.19 4.90 3.30
CA ILE A 8 -4.37 5.75 3.52
C ILE A 8 -4.43 6.88 2.49
N THR A 9 -3.30 7.57 2.20
CA THR A 9 -3.26 8.60 1.14
C THR A 9 -3.59 8.06 -0.25
N LYS A 10 -3.35 6.76 -0.47
CA LYS A 10 -3.69 6.04 -1.71
C LYS A 10 -5.12 5.48 -1.70
N LYS A 11 -5.92 5.74 -0.65
CA LYS A 11 -7.26 5.18 -0.45
C LYS A 11 -7.25 3.65 -0.43
N ILE A 12 -6.22 3.06 0.17
CA ILE A 12 -6.09 1.61 0.35
C ILE A 12 -6.42 1.27 1.81
N ASP A 13 -7.31 0.30 2.00
CA ASP A 13 -7.66 -0.23 3.31
C ASP A 13 -6.54 -1.14 3.82
N ILE A 14 -5.86 -0.67 4.88
CA ILE A 14 -4.72 -1.39 5.48
C ILE A 14 -5.16 -2.75 6.01
N LYS A 15 -6.34 -2.84 6.65
CA LYS A 15 -6.81 -4.08 7.28
C LYS A 15 -7.11 -5.13 6.22
N ALA A 16 -7.86 -4.75 5.19
CA ALA A 16 -8.19 -5.65 4.09
C ALA A 16 -6.94 -6.07 3.31
N PHE A 17 -6.03 -5.13 3.02
CA PHE A 17 -4.79 -5.46 2.31
C PHE A 17 -3.90 -6.41 3.13
N ARG A 18 -3.71 -6.14 4.43
CA ARG A 18 -2.91 -7.01 5.31
C ARG A 18 -3.56 -8.38 5.55
N GLN A 19 -4.89 -8.45 5.60
CA GLN A 19 -5.61 -9.71 5.83
C GLN A 19 -5.59 -10.62 4.60
N HIS A 20 -5.76 -10.06 3.39
CA HIS A 20 -5.83 -10.84 2.17
C HIS A 20 -4.46 -11.08 1.50
N GLU A 21 -3.50 -10.15 1.65
CA GLU A 21 -2.17 -10.23 1.05
C GLU A 21 -1.06 -9.88 2.07
N ALA A 22 -1.01 -10.61 3.19
CA ALA A 22 -0.05 -10.37 4.28
C ALA A 22 1.42 -10.37 3.82
N GLU A 23 1.80 -11.33 2.97
CA GLU A 23 3.18 -11.44 2.45
C GLU A 23 3.58 -10.22 1.61
N ARG A 24 2.68 -9.79 0.71
CA ARG A 24 2.90 -8.60 -0.12
C ARG A 24 2.92 -7.33 0.73
N PHE A 25 2.07 -7.24 1.74
CA PHE A 25 2.06 -6.13 2.68
C PHE A 25 3.42 -6.01 3.40
N GLN A 26 3.98 -7.12 3.88
CA GLN A 26 5.29 -7.14 4.53
C GLN A 26 6.43 -6.81 3.56
N GLU A 27 6.43 -7.38 2.36
CA GLU A 27 7.41 -7.06 1.32
C GLU A 27 7.40 -5.56 1.01
N TRP A 28 6.20 -4.99 0.84
CA TRP A 28 6.05 -3.58 0.50
C TRP A 28 6.42 -2.67 1.66
N ALA A 29 6.08 -3.02 2.89
CA ALA A 29 6.50 -2.28 4.07
C ALA A 29 8.04 -2.27 4.20
N ALA A 30 8.69 -3.42 3.98
CA ALA A 30 10.15 -3.52 3.99
C ALA A 30 10.81 -2.73 2.85
N LEU A 31 10.25 -2.79 1.64
CA LEU A 31 10.74 -2.01 0.50
C LEU A 31 10.55 -0.51 0.72
N TYR A 32 9.38 -0.12 1.23
CA TYR A 32 9.04 1.27 1.54
C TYR A 32 9.96 1.87 2.60
N ALA A 33 10.47 1.06 3.53
CA ALA A 33 11.47 1.49 4.52
C ALA A 33 12.86 1.71 3.90
N GLN A 34 13.15 1.09 2.75
CA GLN A 34 14.46 1.15 2.08
C GLN A 34 14.54 2.26 1.01
N VAL A 35 13.40 2.72 0.48
CA VAL A 35 13.36 3.69 -0.63
C VAL A 35 12.47 4.88 -0.33
N HIS A 36 12.69 6.01 -1.01
CA HIS A 36 11.83 7.17 -0.88
C HIS A 36 10.38 6.85 -1.36
N PRO A 37 9.34 7.42 -0.74
CA PRO A 37 7.94 7.11 -1.08
C PRO A 37 7.57 7.34 -2.55
N GLU A 38 8.18 8.33 -3.20
CA GLU A 38 7.98 8.59 -4.62
C GLU A 38 8.58 7.47 -5.48
N SER A 39 9.80 7.03 -5.17
CA SER A 39 10.45 5.91 -5.83
C SER A 39 9.64 4.62 -5.64
N PHE A 40 9.11 4.38 -4.43
CA PHE A 40 8.21 3.26 -4.18
C PHE A 40 6.94 3.36 -5.04
N THR A 41 6.31 4.54 -5.06
CA THR A 41 5.09 4.79 -5.84
C THR A 41 5.33 4.56 -7.33
N ALA A 42 6.46 5.01 -7.87
CA ALA A 42 6.81 4.83 -9.27
C ALA A 42 7.00 3.34 -9.61
N GLN A 43 7.75 2.61 -8.79
CA GLN A 43 8.03 1.19 -8.98
C GLN A 43 6.77 0.32 -8.86
N LYS A 44 5.90 0.61 -7.90
CA LYS A 44 4.70 -0.18 -7.61
C LYS A 44 3.42 0.45 -8.14
N LYS A 45 3.49 1.47 -9.02
CA LYS A 45 2.33 2.27 -9.48
C LYS A 45 1.16 1.42 -9.97
N PHE A 46 1.43 0.43 -10.81
CA PHE A 46 0.39 -0.44 -11.37
C PHE A 46 -0.20 -1.37 -10.31
N LEU A 47 0.64 -1.94 -9.46
CA LEU A 47 0.21 -2.82 -8.37
C LEU A 47 -0.58 -2.05 -7.31
N LEU A 48 -0.17 -0.85 -6.94
CA LEU A 48 -0.91 0.04 -6.05
C LEU A 48 -2.31 0.37 -6.60
N ASN A 49 -2.43 0.55 -7.91
CA ASN A 49 -3.74 0.76 -8.54
C ASN A 49 -4.62 -0.50 -8.47
N ASP A 50 -4.05 -1.69 -8.65
CA ASP A 50 -4.77 -2.96 -8.52
C ASP A 50 -5.22 -3.19 -7.07
N VAL A 51 -4.30 -3.07 -6.11
CA VAL A 51 -4.55 -3.15 -4.66
C VAL A 51 -5.61 -2.14 -4.24
N ARG A 52 -5.58 -0.90 -4.74
CA ARG A 52 -6.61 0.11 -4.46
C ARG A 52 -8.00 -0.26 -4.98
N ARG A 53 -8.10 -0.92 -6.13
CA ARG A 53 -9.40 -1.38 -6.65
C ARG A 53 -9.96 -2.53 -5.81
N LYS A 54 -9.08 -3.42 -5.33
CA LYS A 54 -9.44 -4.58 -4.50
C LYS A 54 -9.80 -4.18 -3.07
N TYR A 55 -9.01 -3.30 -2.48
CA TYR A 55 -9.06 -2.90 -1.07
C TYR A 55 -9.27 -1.38 -0.96
N LEU A 56 -10.31 -0.87 -1.62
CA LEU A 56 -10.63 0.55 -1.53
C LEU A 56 -11.00 0.90 -0.09
N LEU A 57 -10.30 1.86 0.50
CA LEU A 57 -10.63 2.39 1.82
C LEU A 57 -12.03 3.01 1.76
N LYS A 58 -13.00 2.32 2.34
CA LYS A 58 -14.35 2.84 2.51
C LYS A 58 -14.31 3.79 3.70
N ILE A 59 -14.15 5.07 3.39
CA ILE A 59 -14.37 6.12 4.37
C ILE A 59 -15.89 6.14 4.61
N PRO A 60 -16.37 6.02 5.87
CA PRO A 60 -17.77 6.21 6.19
C PRO A 60 -18.25 7.62 5.86
#